data_AF-A0A9W8BIZ1-F1
#
_entry.id   AF-A0A9W8BIZ1-F1
#
_cell.length_a   1.000
_cell.length_b   1.000
_cell.length_c   1.000
_cell.angle_alpha   90.00
_cell.angle_beta   90.00
_cell.angle_gamma   90.00
#
_symmetry.space_group_name_H-M   'P 1'
#
loop_
_entity.id
_entity.type
_entity.pdbx_description
1 polymer ?
#
loop_
_entity_poly.entity_id
_entity_poly.type
_entity_poly.pdbx_seq_one_letter_code
_entity_poly.pdbx_strand_id
1 'polypeptide(L)'
;MAFSSGRALLFKATGPRELFGDEVPNPAQVPQPLANRLKGSYHWMNERAVTVISVPVLVTAFVYGAQPINDMLLGIVLPMHAYMGFQQVLADYFHARRWPVVSRVLKAALVGLTALAMFGAWRINTTDVGVTDYCKRLWNANKAKKSDE
;
A
#
# COMPACT_ATOMS: atom_id res chain seq x y z
N MET A 1 37.12 -46.68 -15.33
CA MET A 1 36.28 -45.74 -14.55
C MET A 1 35.28 -45.12 -15.50
N ALA A 2 34.00 -45.51 -15.41
CA ALA A 2 32.93 -44.95 -16.24
C ALA A 2 32.18 -43.90 -15.41
N PHE A 3 32.29 -42.63 -15.77
CA PHE A 3 31.48 -41.57 -15.17
C PHE A 3 30.11 -41.55 -15.85
N SER A 4 29.09 -41.96 -15.11
CA SER A 4 27.69 -41.75 -15.46
C SER A 4 27.38 -40.25 -15.33
N SER A 5 27.22 -39.56 -16.46
CA SER A 5 26.78 -38.17 -16.49
C SER A 5 25.29 -38.13 -16.18
N GLY A 6 24.96 -37.75 -14.94
CA GLY A 6 23.58 -37.53 -14.49
C GLY A 6 22.83 -36.58 -15.42
N ARG A 7 21.62 -36.99 -15.81
CA ARG A 7 20.70 -36.17 -16.60
C ARG A 7 20.29 -34.97 -15.74
N ALA A 8 20.81 -33.79 -16.06
CA ALA A 8 20.38 -32.56 -15.42
C ALA A 8 18.86 -32.45 -15.60
N LEU A 9 18.11 -32.50 -14.49
CA LEU A 9 16.71 -32.11 -14.45
C LEU A 9 16.67 -30.63 -14.78
N LEU A 10 16.57 -30.34 -16.07
CA LEU A 10 16.40 -29.03 -16.62
C LEU A 10 15.02 -28.57 -16.15
N PHE A 11 14.99 -27.88 -15.00
CA PHE A 11 13.85 -27.07 -14.61
C PHE A 11 13.69 -26.09 -15.75
N LYS A 12 12.78 -26.38 -16.68
CA LYS A 12 12.44 -25.50 -17.79
C LYS A 12 11.86 -24.28 -17.12
N ALA A 13 12.73 -23.30 -16.85
CA ALA A 13 12.33 -21.95 -16.51
C ALA A 13 11.55 -21.47 -17.73
N THR A 14 10.24 -21.70 -17.72
CA THR A 14 9.29 -21.07 -18.61
C THR A 14 9.26 -19.59 -18.22
N GLY A 15 10.33 -18.88 -18.57
CA GLY A 15 10.32 -17.44 -18.69
C GLY A 15 9.22 -17.03 -19.69
N PRO A 16 8.84 -15.74 -19.71
CA PRO A 16 7.71 -15.22 -20.47
C PRO A 16 7.96 -15.19 -22.00
N ARG A 17 8.79 -16.08 -22.53
CA ARG A 17 9.11 -16.20 -23.96
C ARG A 17 7.95 -16.75 -24.80
N GLU A 18 7.03 -17.49 -24.19
CA GLU A 18 5.87 -18.07 -24.91
C GLU A 18 4.68 -17.09 -25.01
N LEU A 19 4.70 -15.96 -24.29
CA LEU A 19 3.59 -14.98 -24.28
C LEU A 19 3.78 -13.85 -25.30
N PHE A 20 4.99 -13.66 -25.79
CA PHE A 20 5.37 -12.66 -26.77
C PHE A 20 6.24 -13.38 -27.79
N GLY A 21 5.69 -13.73 -28.95
CA GLY A 21 6.49 -14.28 -30.04
C GLY A 21 7.66 -13.37 -30.40
N ASP A 22 8.63 -13.89 -31.15
CA ASP A 22 9.86 -13.18 -31.53
C ASP A 22 9.60 -11.86 -32.31
N GLU A 23 8.35 -11.64 -32.76
CA GLU A 23 7.91 -10.41 -33.41
C GLU A 23 7.20 -9.47 -32.41
N VAL A 24 7.76 -8.26 -32.26
CA VAL A 24 7.09 -7.17 -31.55
C VAL A 24 5.79 -6.83 -32.30
N PRO A 25 4.59 -7.01 -31.71
CA PRO A 25 3.34 -6.73 -32.39
C PRO A 25 3.27 -5.26 -32.81
N ASN A 26 2.86 -4.99 -34.04
CA ASN A 26 2.67 -3.63 -34.54
C ASN A 26 1.74 -2.85 -33.59
N PRO A 27 2.18 -1.71 -33.00
CA PRO A 27 1.39 -0.98 -32.00
C PRO A 27 0.04 -0.46 -32.53
N ALA A 28 -0.12 -0.35 -33.85
CA ALA A 28 -1.38 0.00 -34.50
C ALA A 28 -2.45 -1.12 -34.43
N GLN A 29 -2.03 -2.38 -34.22
CA GLN A 29 -2.91 -3.54 -34.17
C GLN A 29 -3.32 -3.92 -32.74
N VAL A 30 -2.66 -3.37 -31.72
CA VAL A 30 -3.00 -3.59 -30.32
C VAL A 30 -4.25 -2.78 -29.97
N PRO A 31 -5.35 -3.40 -29.50
CA PRO A 31 -6.53 -2.67 -29.06
C PRO A 31 -6.14 -1.68 -27.95
N GLN A 32 -6.20 -0.39 -28.25
CA GLN A 32 -5.91 0.65 -27.28
C GLN A 32 -7.15 0.80 -26.37
N PRO A 33 -6.98 0.86 -25.04
CA PRO A 33 -8.09 1.19 -24.17
C PRO A 33 -8.63 2.58 -24.54
N LEU A 34 -9.95 2.75 -24.49
CA LEU A 34 -10.58 4.03 -24.79
C LEU A 34 -9.93 5.12 -23.93
N ALA A 35 -9.41 6.18 -24.56
CA ALA A 35 -8.64 7.20 -23.88
C ALA A 35 -9.52 7.95 -22.86
N ASN A 36 -9.35 7.64 -21.57
CA ASN A 36 -9.98 8.37 -20.48
C ASN A 36 -8.93 9.23 -19.77
N ARG A 37 -8.73 10.45 -20.27
CA ARG A 37 -7.77 11.41 -19.69
C ARG A 37 -8.15 11.85 -18.27
N LEU A 38 -9.45 11.85 -17.94
CA LEU A 38 -9.94 12.30 -16.65
C LEU A 38 -9.52 11.37 -15.52
N LYS A 39 -9.48 10.06 -15.76
CA LYS A 39 -9.12 9.06 -14.75
C LYS A 39 -7.73 9.31 -14.13
N GLY A 40 -6.74 9.61 -14.96
CA GLY A 40 -5.38 9.91 -14.48
C GLY A 40 -5.31 11.24 -13.73
N SER A 41 -6.01 12.27 -14.24
CA SER A 41 -6.03 13.59 -13.60
C SER A 41 -6.69 13.56 -12.22
N TYR A 42 -7.83 12.88 -12.07
CA TYR A 42 -8.49 12.75 -10.76
C TYR A 42 -7.65 11.97 -9.77
N HIS A 43 -7.02 10.88 -10.22
CA HIS A 43 -6.14 10.08 -9.37
C HIS A 43 -4.98 10.92 -8.84
N TRP A 44 -4.30 11.67 -9.72
CA TRP A 44 -3.21 12.56 -9.33
C TRP A 44 -3.68 13.66 -8.37
N MET A 45 -4.81 14.32 -8.67
CA MET A 45 -5.35 15.39 -7.84
C MET A 45 -5.71 14.89 -6.43
N ASN A 46 -6.31 13.70 -6.33
CA ASN A 46 -6.65 13.09 -5.04
C ASN A 46 -5.40 12.79 -4.21
N GLU A 47 -4.34 12.26 -4.81
CA GLU A 47 -3.06 12.01 -4.13
C GLU A 47 -2.45 13.30 -3.57
N ARG A 48 -2.46 14.37 -4.38
CA ARG A 48 -1.93 15.66 -3.94
C ARG A 48 -2.78 16.26 -2.84
N ALA A 49 -4.11 16.18 -2.95
CA ALA A 49 -5.03 16.71 -1.93
C ALA A 49 -4.79 16.07 -0.56
N VAL A 50 -4.73 14.73 -0.48
CA VAL A 50 -4.48 14.05 0.80
C VAL A 50 -3.09 14.38 1.34
N THR A 51 -2.06 14.46 0.47
CA THR A 51 -0.71 14.82 0.90
C THR A 51 -0.67 16.24 1.50
N VAL A 52 -1.31 17.20 0.85
CA VAL A 52 -1.39 18.59 1.33
C VAL A 52 -2.17 18.67 2.65
N ILE A 53 -3.25 17.91 2.81
CA ILE A 53 -4.04 17.84 4.06
C ILE A 53 -3.26 17.16 5.18
N SER A 54 -2.40 16.18 4.86
CA SER A 54 -1.63 15.43 5.85
C SER A 54 -0.65 16.30 6.62
N VAL A 55 -0.04 17.29 5.95
CA VAL A 55 0.97 18.17 6.56
C VAL A 55 0.41 18.96 7.76
N PRO A 56 -0.66 19.78 7.64
CA PRO A 56 -1.18 20.52 8.77
C PRO A 56 -1.70 19.61 9.88
N VAL A 57 -2.34 18.48 9.55
CA VAL A 57 -2.85 17.51 10.55
C VAL A 57 -1.72 16.90 11.38
N LEU A 58 -0.57 16.61 10.75
CA LEU A 58 0.62 16.16 11.48
C LEU A 58 1.21 17.28 12.33
N VAL A 59 1.35 18.49 11.78
CA VAL A 59 1.89 19.64 12.53
C VAL A 59 1.05 19.94 13.76
N THR A 60 -0.28 19.92 13.65
CA THR A 60 -1.19 20.12 14.80
C THR A 60 -1.03 19.02 15.84
N ALA A 61 -0.80 17.77 15.43
CA ALA A 61 -0.51 16.66 16.35
C ALA A 61 0.76 16.88 17.17
N PHE A 62 1.82 17.37 16.53
CA PHE A 62 3.10 17.61 17.18
C PHE A 62 3.07 18.81 18.13
N VAL A 63 2.38 19.90 17.74
CA VAL A 63 2.35 21.15 18.51
C VAL A 63 1.36 21.07 19.67
N TYR A 64 0.14 20.59 19.42
CA TYR A 64 -0.94 20.59 20.42
C TYR A 64 -1.08 19.27 21.18
N GLY A 65 -0.40 18.21 20.73
CA GLY A 65 -0.48 16.89 21.35
C GLY A 65 -1.79 16.17 21.07
N ALA A 66 -2.22 15.33 22.01
CA ALA A 66 -3.42 14.51 21.83
C ALA A 66 -4.66 15.38 21.95
N GLN A 67 -5.42 15.46 20.86
CA GLN A 67 -6.68 16.19 20.77
C GLN A 67 -7.68 15.31 20.04
N PRO A 68 -8.91 15.09 20.56
CA PRO A 68 -9.83 14.11 19.98
C PRO A 68 -10.12 14.31 18.49
N ILE A 69 -10.28 15.57 18.06
CA ILE A 69 -10.53 15.94 16.66
C ILE A 69 -9.31 15.63 15.80
N ASN A 70 -8.12 16.00 16.28
CA ASN A 70 -6.88 15.79 15.53
C ASN A 70 -6.54 14.30 15.42
N ASP A 71 -6.75 13.54 16.49
CA ASP A 71 -6.53 12.10 16.52
C ASP A 71 -7.53 11.35 15.61
N MET A 72 -8.78 11.81 15.56
CA MET A 72 -9.77 11.35 14.57
C MET A 72 -9.32 11.62 13.13
N LEU A 73 -8.84 12.83 12.84
CA LEU A 73 -8.32 13.19 11.51
C LEU A 73 -7.10 12.33 11.15
N LEU A 74 -6.16 12.12 12.07
CA LEU A 74 -5.01 11.23 11.88
C LEU A 74 -5.44 9.79 11.58
N GLY A 75 -6.49 9.31 12.26
CA GLY A 75 -7.06 7.97 12.04
C GLY A 75 -7.66 7.76 10.65
N ILE A 76 -7.91 8.83 9.89
CA ILE A 76 -8.44 8.76 8.52
C ILE A 76 -7.34 9.09 7.50
N VAL A 77 -6.65 10.20 7.71
CA VAL A 77 -5.69 10.75 6.74
C VAL A 77 -4.48 9.82 6.57
N LEU A 78 -3.97 9.23 7.66
CA LEU A 78 -2.81 8.34 7.58
C LEU A 78 -3.14 7.03 6.83
N PRO A 79 -4.21 6.27 7.16
CA PRO A 79 -4.59 5.10 6.38
C PRO A 79 -4.92 5.43 4.92
N MET A 80 -5.59 6.55 4.65
CA MET A 80 -5.91 6.97 3.27
C MET A 80 -4.66 7.30 2.45
N HIS A 81 -3.67 7.98 3.04
CA HIS A 81 -2.38 8.22 2.39
C HIS A 81 -1.67 6.91 2.06
N ALA A 82 -1.62 5.98 3.03
CA ALA A 82 -1.01 4.67 2.85
C ALA A 82 -1.74 3.86 1.76
N TYR A 83 -3.08 3.88 1.75
CA TYR A 83 -3.88 3.19 0.73
C TYR A 83 -3.52 3.62 -0.69
N MET A 84 -3.43 4.92 -0.95
CA MET A 84 -3.07 5.43 -2.29
C MET A 84 -1.62 5.09 -2.66
N GLY A 85 -0.69 5.16 -1.70
CA GLY A 85 0.69 4.73 -1.92
C GLY A 85 0.78 3.24 -2.29
N PHE A 86 0.09 2.37 -1.55
CA PHE A 86 0.08 0.93 -1.85
C PHE A 86 -0.68 0.58 -3.13
N GLN A 87 -1.66 1.37 -3.56
CA GLN A 87 -2.28 1.18 -4.86
C GLN A 87 -1.25 1.32 -6.00
N GLN A 88 -0.30 2.25 -5.90
CA GLN A 88 0.76 2.40 -6.90
C GLN A 88 1.74 1.22 -6.87
N VAL A 89 2.13 0.77 -5.68
CA VAL A 89 2.95 -0.45 -5.53
C VAL A 89 2.27 -1.66 -6.20
N LEU A 90 0.96 -1.83 -6.01
CA LEU A 90 0.20 -2.88 -6.69
C LEU A 90 0.13 -2.69 -8.21
N ALA A 91 -0.01 -1.46 -8.68
CA ALA A 91 -0.05 -1.15 -10.11
C ALA A 91 1.29 -1.47 -10.78
N ASP A 92 2.41 -1.13 -10.15
CA ASP A 92 3.74 -1.30 -10.73
C ASP A 92 4.19 -2.76 -10.71
N TYR A 93 4.03 -3.46 -9.58
CA TYR A 93 4.57 -4.81 -9.40
C TYR A 93 3.57 -5.93 -9.73
N PHE A 94 2.27 -5.71 -9.53
CA PHE A 94 1.23 -6.75 -9.67
C PHE A 94 0.26 -6.43 -10.81
N HIS A 95 0.83 -6.33 -12.02
CA HIS A 95 0.08 -6.06 -13.24
C HIS A 95 -0.93 -7.18 -13.57
N ALA A 96 -2.17 -6.80 -13.86
CA ALA A 96 -3.26 -7.73 -14.18
C ALA A 96 -2.99 -8.58 -15.44
N ARG A 97 -2.16 -8.09 -16.37
CA ARG A 97 -1.76 -8.81 -17.59
C ARG A 97 -0.97 -10.08 -17.28
N ARG A 98 -0.11 -10.03 -16.26
CA ARG A 98 0.75 -11.16 -15.88
C ARG A 98 0.16 -11.99 -14.75
N TRP A 99 -0.59 -11.36 -13.85
CA TRP A 99 -1.14 -11.97 -12.63
C TRP A 99 -2.61 -11.55 -12.39
N PRO A 100 -3.57 -12.05 -13.18
CA PRO A 100 -4.96 -11.58 -13.14
C PRO A 100 -5.73 -11.96 -11.86
N VAL A 101 -5.36 -13.07 -11.21
CA VAL A 101 -5.98 -13.52 -9.96
C VAL A 101 -5.35 -12.80 -8.77
N VAL A 102 -4.02 -12.85 -8.66
CA VAL A 102 -3.27 -12.24 -7.54
C VAL A 102 -3.52 -10.73 -7.48
N SER A 103 -3.51 -10.01 -8.61
CA SER A 103 -3.80 -8.58 -8.64
C SER A 103 -5.19 -8.24 -8.09
N ARG A 104 -6.21 -9.07 -8.35
CA ARG A 104 -7.57 -8.86 -7.80
C ARG A 104 -7.62 -9.13 -6.30
N VAL A 105 -7.00 -10.22 -5.85
CA VAL A 105 -6.96 -10.56 -4.41
C VAL A 105 -6.23 -9.48 -3.63
N LEU A 106 -5.06 -9.03 -4.10
CA LEU A 106 -4.29 -7.98 -3.43
C LEU A 106 -5.04 -6.65 -3.38
N LYS A 107 -5.76 -6.26 -4.43
CA LYS A 107 -6.60 -5.04 -4.43
C LYS A 107 -7.73 -5.14 -3.40
N ALA A 108 -8.43 -6.28 -3.34
CA ALA A 108 -9.48 -6.50 -2.36
C ALA A 108 -8.93 -6.52 -0.92
N ALA A 109 -7.80 -7.20 -0.72
CA ALA A 109 -7.11 -7.25 0.56
C ALA A 109 -6.66 -5.84 1.01
N LEU A 110 -6.14 -5.02 0.10
CA LEU A 110 -5.72 -3.65 0.41
C LEU A 110 -6.90 -2.80 0.90
N VAL A 111 -8.07 -2.91 0.26
CA VAL A 111 -9.30 -2.23 0.73
C VAL A 111 -9.72 -2.74 2.11
N GLY A 112 -9.74 -4.06 2.30
CA GLY A 112 -10.10 -4.67 3.58
C GLY A 112 -9.15 -4.27 4.73
N LEU A 113 -7.84 -4.30 4.49
CA LEU A 113 -6.82 -3.90 5.46
C LEU A 113 -6.91 -2.41 5.78
N THR A 114 -7.18 -1.56 4.79
CA THR A 114 -7.34 -0.12 5.01
C THR A 114 -8.57 0.16 5.86
N ALA A 115 -9.71 -0.48 5.56
CA ALA A 115 -10.93 -0.35 6.34
C ALA A 115 -10.74 -0.84 7.78
N LEU A 116 -10.05 -1.98 7.95
CA LEU A 116 -9.72 -2.52 9.28
C LEU A 116 -8.80 -1.57 10.06
N ALA A 117 -7.79 -1.00 9.41
CA ALA A 117 -6.88 -0.04 10.04
C ALA A 117 -7.62 1.24 10.47
N MET A 118 -8.49 1.79 9.62
CA MET A 118 -9.33 2.95 9.96
C MET A 118 -10.29 2.63 11.12
N PHE A 119 -10.92 1.46 11.12
CA PHE A 119 -11.78 1.01 12.21
C PHE A 119 -11.00 0.85 13.53
N GLY A 120 -9.80 0.27 13.47
CA GLY A 120 -8.90 0.14 14.62
C GLY A 120 -8.51 1.50 15.20
N ALA A 121 -8.15 2.46 14.33
CA ALA A 121 -7.85 3.83 14.74
C ALA A 121 -9.07 4.51 15.37
N TRP A 122 -10.26 4.34 14.78
CA TRP A 122 -11.51 4.86 15.34
C TRP A 122 -11.78 4.28 16.74
N ARG A 123 -11.61 2.97 16.94
CA ARG A 123 -11.77 2.32 18.25
C ARG A 123 -10.76 2.87 19.27
N ILE A 124 -9.48 2.99 18.91
CA ILE A 124 -8.44 3.56 19.79
C ILE A 124 -8.78 4.99 20.21
N ASN A 125 -9.30 5.79 19.29
CA ASN A 125 -9.63 7.18 19.55
C ASN A 125 -10.93 7.39 20.35
N THR A 126 -11.87 6.45 20.30
CA THR A 126 -13.18 6.58 20.97
C THR A 126 -13.24 5.85 22.32
N THR A 127 -12.55 4.72 22.43
CA THR A 127 -12.62 3.84 23.60
C THR A 127 -11.33 3.87 24.43
N ASP A 128 -10.24 4.39 23.87
CA ASP A 128 -8.90 4.36 24.47
C ASP A 128 -8.30 5.78 24.53
N VAL A 129 -7.00 5.89 24.82
CA VAL A 129 -6.28 7.17 25.03
C VAL A 129 -6.18 8.07 23.78
N GLY A 130 -6.41 7.53 22.57
CA GLY A 130 -6.16 8.23 21.31
C GLY A 130 -4.80 7.92 20.68
N VAL A 131 -4.73 8.01 19.35
CA VAL A 131 -3.57 7.60 18.56
C VAL A 131 -2.31 8.40 18.91
N THR A 132 -2.42 9.71 19.16
CA THR A 132 -1.24 10.54 19.45
C THR A 132 -0.61 10.20 20.79
N ASP A 133 -1.43 10.04 21.84
CA ASP A 133 -0.94 9.65 23.15
C ASP A 133 -0.53 8.18 23.21
N TYR A 134 -1.19 7.30 22.44
CA TYR A 134 -0.75 5.93 22.24
C TYR A 134 0.68 5.88 21.67
N CYS A 135 0.97 6.67 20.63
CA CYS A 135 2.33 6.78 20.07
C CYS A 135 3.35 7.30 21.10
N LYS A 136 3.00 8.28 21.93
CA LYS A 136 3.90 8.79 22.99
C LYS A 136 4.22 7.73 24.05
N ARG A 137 3.21 6.94 24.45
CA ARG A 137 3.39 5.84 25.40
C ARG A 137 4.26 4.74 24.82
N LEU A 138 4.02 4.37 23.57
CA LEU A 138 4.83 3.40 22.85
C LEU A 138 6.30 3.83 22.76
N TRP A 139 6.56 5.11 22.47
CA TRP A 139 7.91 5.65 22.39
C TRP A 139 8.67 5.62 23.74
N ASN A 140 7.96 5.81 24.85
CA ASN A 140 8.56 5.85 26.20
C ASN A 140 8.47 4.53 26.96
N ALA A 141 7.95 3.45 26.35
CA ALA A 141 7.71 2.17 27.02
C ALA A 141 8.96 1.59 27.72
N ASN A 142 10.14 1.74 27.10
CA ASN A 142 11.40 1.23 27.66
C ASN A 142 11.84 1.96 28.95
N LYS A 143 11.42 3.22 29.15
CA LYS A 143 11.77 3.99 30.35
C LYS A 143 10.92 3.55 31.53
N ALA A 144 9.63 3.26 31.30
CA ALA A 144 8.72 2.74 32.32
C ALA A 144 9.21 1.39 32.85
N LYS A 145 9.68 0.50 31.98
CA LYS A 145 10.20 -0.81 32.41
C LYS A 145 11.37 -0.70 33.41
N LYS A 146 12.26 0.29 33.25
CA LYS A 146 13.45 0.47 34.10
C LYS A 146 13.17 1.05 35.49
N SER A 147 12.01 1.67 35.72
CA SER A 147 11.66 2.16 37.05
C SER A 147 11.06 1.07 37.95
N ASP A 148 10.60 -0.02 37.34
CA ASP A 148 9.91 -1.11 38.02
C ASP A 148 10.88 -2.27 38.38
N GLU A 149 12.11 -2.24 37.84
CA GLU A 149 13.26 -3.11 38.18
C GLU A 149 14.11 -2.46 39.28
#